data_AF-A0A5J4PC60-F1
#
_entry.id   AF-A0A5J4PC60-F1
#
_cell.length_a   1.000
_cell.length_b   1.000
_cell.length_c   1.000
_cell.angle_alpha   90.00
_cell.angle_beta   90.00
_cell.angle_gamma   90.00
#
_symmetry.space_group_name_H-M   'P 1'
#
loop_
_entity.id
_entity.type
_entity.pdbx_description
1 polymer ?
#
loop_
_entity_poly.entity_id
_entity_poly.type
_entity_poly.pdbx_seq_one_letter_code
_entity_poly.pdbx_strand_id
1 'polypeptide(L)' 'MLAKISSGKSVFGVLSYNQIKVEENQAEVLYRRKMFDSPDGKFSIRDCMDSFYPYLAVNNKTEKVVFHASLNPDP' A
#
# COMPACT_ATOMS: atom_id res chain seq x y z
N MET A 1 -12.10 -2.60 0.68
CA MET A 1 -11.83 -1.40 1.45
C MET A 1 -11.19 -0.44 0.49
N LEU A 2 -11.92 0.58 0.09
CA LEU A 2 -11.29 1.68 -0.61
C LEU A 2 -10.53 2.50 0.45
N ALA A 3 -9.21 2.35 0.51
CA ALA A 3 -8.41 3.15 1.42
C ALA A 3 -8.14 4.50 0.75
N LYS A 4 -8.89 5.53 1.15
CA LYS A 4 -8.59 6.90 0.75
C LYS A 4 -7.33 7.35 1.50
N ILE A 5 -6.21 7.38 0.81
CA ILE A 5 -4.96 7.93 1.33
C ILE A 5 -4.91 9.41 0.94
N SER A 6 -5.00 10.29 1.94
CA SER A 6 -4.93 11.75 1.80
C SER A 6 -3.77 12.31 2.61
N SER A 7 -3.44 13.60 2.42
CA SER A 7 -2.31 14.31 3.05
C SER A 7 -2.18 14.16 4.57
N GLY A 8 -3.24 13.75 5.30
CA GLY A 8 -3.20 13.54 6.75
C GLY A 8 -3.01 12.09 7.20
N LYS A 9 -3.05 11.12 6.28
CA LYS A 9 -2.86 9.69 6.58
C LYS A 9 -1.61 9.20 5.86
N SER A 10 -0.64 8.67 6.61
CA SER A 10 0.55 8.07 6.03
C SER A 10 0.18 6.83 5.20
N VAL A 11 0.65 6.77 3.95
CA VAL A 11 0.55 5.58 3.07
C VAL A 11 1.07 4.35 3.83
N PHE A 12 2.18 4.52 4.55
CA PHE A 12 2.76 3.48 5.40
C PHE A 12 1.77 2.98 6.45
N GLY A 13 1.10 3.88 7.19
CA GLY A 13 0.18 3.49 8.25
C GLY A 13 -1.01 2.65 7.74
N VAL A 14 -1.53 3.00 6.56
CA VAL A 14 -2.62 2.23 5.91
C VAL A 14 -2.13 0.86 5.46
N LEU A 15 -0.93 0.77 4.88
CA LEU A 15 -0.37 -0.51 4.45
C LEU A 15 -0.06 -1.40 5.67
N SER A 16 0.57 -0.85 6.70
CA SER A 16 0.89 -1.55 7.95
C SER A 16 -0.35 -2.10 8.65
N TYR A 17 -1.45 -1.35 8.67
CA TYR A 17 -2.72 -1.85 9.21
C TYR A 17 -3.24 -3.08 8.48
N ASN A 18 -3.13 -3.12 7.14
CA ASN A 18 -3.58 -4.28 6.37
C ASN A 18 -2.61 -5.46 6.44
N GLN A 19 -1.31 -5.20 6.58
CA GLN A 19 -0.30 -6.24 6.79
C GLN A 19 -0.55 -7.02 8.09
N ILE A 20 -0.91 -6.32 9.19
CA ILE A 20 -1.28 -6.98 10.45
C ILE A 20 -2.43 -7.96 10.22
N LYS A 21 -3.45 -7.58 9.43
CA LYS A 21 -4.56 -8.49 9.11
C LYS A 21 -4.14 -9.71 8.30
N VAL A 22 -3.18 -9.55 7.39
CA VAL A 22 -2.61 -10.67 6.63
C VAL A 22 -1.85 -11.61 7.56
N GLU A 23 -1.04 -11.06 8.47
CA GLU A 23 -0.29 -11.84 9.47
C GLU A 23 -1.22 -12.57 10.45
N GLU A 24 -2.35 -11.97 10.81
CA GLU A 24 -3.39 -12.57 11.64
C GLU A 24 -4.33 -13.53 10.87
N ASN A 25 -4.05 -13.81 9.60
CA ASN A 25 -4.88 -14.65 8.70
C ASN A 25 -6.33 -14.15 8.56
N GLN A 26 -6.55 -12.84 8.73
CA GLN A 26 -7.84 -12.18 8.53
C GLN A 26 -7.98 -11.54 7.14
N ALA A 27 -6.91 -11.55 6.34
CA ALA A 27 -6.89 -11.01 4.98
C ALA A 27 -5.82 -11.73 4.14
N GLU A 28 -5.92 -11.62 2.82
CA GLU A 28 -4.93 -12.11 1.87
C GLU A 28 -4.57 -11.03 0.84
N VAL A 29 -3.33 -11.08 0.33
CA VAL A 29 -2.89 -10.23 -0.78
C VAL A 29 -3.30 -10.88 -2.10
N LEU A 30 -4.38 -10.39 -2.70
CA LEU A 30 -4.93 -10.95 -3.94
C LEU A 30 -4.07 -10.64 -5.19
N TYR A 31 -3.53 -9.43 -5.29
CA TYR A 31 -2.80 -8.99 -6.47
C TYR A 31 -1.92 -7.77 -6.20
N ARG A 32 -0.78 -7.69 -6.91
CA ARG A 32 0.10 -6.52 -6.97
C ARG A 32 0.44 -6.19 -8.42
N ARG A 33 0.55 -4.90 -8.76
CA ARG A 33 0.88 -4.45 -10.12
C ARG A 33 1.90 -3.33 -10.08
N LYS A 34 2.94 -3.42 -10.93
CA LYS A 34 4.03 -2.43 -11.03
C LYS A 34 4.70 -2.16 -9.66
N MET A 35 4.88 -3.22 -8.89
CA MET A 35 5.65 -3.19 -7.64
C MET A 35 6.94 -3.98 -7.84
N PHE A 36 7.99 -3.64 -7.08
CA PHE A 36 9.18 -4.45 -6.98
C PHE A 36 8.82 -5.84 -6.42
N ASP A 37 9.45 -6.87 -6.99
CA ASP A 37 9.29 -8.23 -6.52
C ASP A 37 10.28 -8.51 -5.38
N SER A 38 9.77 -9.07 -4.29
CA SER A 38 10.63 -9.65 -3.25
C SER A 38 11.38 -10.86 -3.82
N PRO A 39 12.66 -11.10 -3.45
CA PRO A 39 13.43 -12.26 -3.91
C PRO A 39 12.76 -13.61 -3.61
N ASP A 40 11.93 -13.68 -2.57
CA ASP A 40 11.18 -14.88 -2.17
C ASP A 40 9.75 -14.93 -2.74
N GLY A 41 9.37 -13.96 -3.59
CA GLY A 41 8.05 -13.85 -4.18
C GLY A 41 6.95 -13.40 -3.21
N LYS A 42 7.25 -13.21 -1.93
CA LYS A 42 6.25 -12.80 -0.93
C LYS A 42 5.91 -11.32 -1.04
N PHE A 43 4.77 -10.97 -0.47
CA PHE A 43 4.43 -9.57 -0.26
C PHE A 43 5.30 -8.99 0.87
N SER A 44 5.83 -7.80 0.64
CA SER A 44 6.68 -7.07 1.58
C SER A 44 6.21 -5.62 1.60
N ILE A 45 5.90 -5.11 2.80
CA ILE A 45 5.58 -3.68 2.97
C ILE A 45 6.74 -2.80 2.51
N ARG A 46 7.98 -3.25 2.70
CA ARG A 46 9.17 -2.50 2.29
C ARG A 46 9.17 -2.32 0.77
N ASP A 47 9.05 -3.41 0.01
CA ASP A 47 9.09 -3.37 -1.45
C ASP A 47 7.88 -2.60 -2.00
N CYS A 48 6.74 -2.71 -1.33
CA CYS A 48 5.53 -1.94 -1.61
C CYS A 48 5.79 -0.43 -1.43
N MET A 49 6.36 0.00 -0.31
CA MET A 49 6.71 1.40 -0.05
C MET A 49 7.78 1.93 -0.98
N ASP A 50 8.81 1.14 -1.28
CA ASP A 50 9.86 1.51 -2.24
C ASP A 50 9.28 1.69 -3.64
N SER A 51 8.25 0.92 -4.00
CA SER A 51 7.51 1.10 -5.26
C SER A 51 6.68 2.39 -5.28
N PHE A 52 6.16 2.83 -4.13
CA PHE A 52 5.39 4.07 -4.01
C PHE A 52 6.27 5.32 -3.94
N TYR A 53 7.47 5.21 -3.38
CA TYR A 53 8.32 6.35 -3.08
C TYR A 53 8.60 7.26 -4.29
N PRO A 54 8.93 6.75 -5.49
CA PRO A 54 9.14 7.60 -6.66
C PRO A 54 7.90 8.42 -7.03
N TYR A 55 6.72 7.82 -6.96
CA TYR A 55 5.46 8.51 -7.25
C TYR A 55 5.16 9.58 -6.21
N LEU A 56 5.37 9.29 -4.93
CA LEU A 56 5.15 10.25 -3.85
C LEU A 56 6.15 11.41 -3.91
N ALA A 57 7.42 11.13 -4.25
CA ALA A 57 8.47 12.14 -4.36
C ALA A 57 8.17 13.17 -5.45
N VAL A 58 7.68 12.74 -6.62
CA VAL A 58 7.34 13.66 -7.72
C VAL A 58 5.99 14.36 -7.53
N ASN A 59 5.11 13.82 -6.67
CA ASN A 59 3.81 14.41 -6.34
C ASN A 59 3.77 15.04 -4.94
N ASN A 60 4.91 15.42 -4.37
CA ASN A 60 5.01 15.93 -2.99
C ASN A 60 4.38 17.33 -2.79
N LYS A 61 4.08 18.06 -3.87
CA LYS A 61 3.50 19.42 -3.85
C LYS A 61 1.99 19.48 -4.10
N THR A 62 1.33 18.38 -4.45
CA THR A 62 -0.12 18.39 -4.60
C THR A 62 -0.78 18.49 -3.24
N GLU A 63 -1.45 19.63 -2.95
CA GLU A 63 -2.21 19.86 -1.69
C GLU A 63 -3.25 18.75 -1.42
N LYS A 64 -3.68 18.05 -2.47
CA LYS A 64 -4.46 16.82 -2.40
C LYS A 64 -3.76 15.70 -3.18
N VAL A 65 -2.68 15.14 -2.65
CA VAL A 65 -2.22 13.80 -3.11
C VAL A 65 -3.37 12.84 -2.81
N VAL A 66 -4.18 12.53 -3.83
CA VAL A 66 -5.17 11.46 -3.72
C VAL A 66 -4.58 10.24 -4.40
N PHE A 67 -3.97 9.39 -3.59
CA PHE A 67 -3.59 8.07 -4.05
C PHE A 67 -4.80 7.14 -3.87
N HIS A 68 -5.41 6.75 -4.99
CA HIS A 68 -6.53 5.81 -5.01
C HIS A 68 -6.01 4.38 -5.05
N ALA A 69 -6.00 3.70 -3.91
CA ALA A 69 -5.86 2.25 -3.82
C ALA A 69 -7.14 1.62 -3.29
N SER A 70 -7.65 0.63 -4.02
CA SER A 70 -8.69 -0.27 -3.54
C SER A 70 -8.01 -1.49 -2.93
N LEU A 71 -8.15 -1.66 -1.62
CA LEU A 71 -7.67 -2.80 -0.83
C LEU A 71 -8.90 -3.60 -0.42
N ASN A 72 -9.38 -4.52 -1.24
CA ASN A 72 -10.62 -5.24 -0.91
C ASN A 72 -10.43 -6.08 0.38
N PRO A 73 -11.32 -5.99 1.39
CA PRO A 73 -11.13 -6.63 2.69
C PRO A 73 -12.03 -7.88 2.81
N ASP A 74 -12.59 -8.31 1.68
CA ASP A 74 -13.63 -9.33 1.52
C ASP A 74 -12.88 -10.57 1.05
N PRO A 75 -13.23 -11.76 1.54
CA PRO A 75 -12.56 -13.01 1.20
C PRO A 75 -12.50 -13.27 -0.32
#